data_AF-A0AAJ6NRB6-F1
#
_entry.id   AF-A0AAJ6NRB6-F1
#
_cell.length_a   1.000
_cell.length_b   1.000
_cell.length_c   1.000
_cell.angle_alpha   90.00
_cell.angle_beta   90.00
_cell.angle_gamma   90.00
#
_symmetry.space_group_name_H-M   'P 1'
#
loop_
_entity.id
_entity.type
_entity.pdbx_description
1 polymer ?
#
loop_
_entity_poly.entity_id
_entity_poly.type
_entity_poly.pdbx_seq_one_letter_code
_entity_poly.pdbx_strand_id
1 'polypeptide(L)'
;MQSALRIETKVLPGNKIEITLPDDTLSTSVGQTIEVIVLIPEQKTTIEEQSIIHLLEEIHKQRPVGRSLEEINRDLQAERDAWDN
;
A
#
# COMPACT_ATOMS: atom_id res chain seq x y z
N MET A 1 1.49 20.66 32.16
CA MET A 1 1.36 21.36 30.86
C MET A 1 2.29 20.66 29.90
N GLN A 2 1.76 20.02 28.85
CA GLN A 2 2.56 19.29 27.85
C GLN A 2 3.07 20.30 26.82
N SER A 3 4.34 20.66 26.90
CA SER A 3 4.98 21.52 25.91
C SER A 3 5.36 20.66 24.71
N ALA A 4 4.57 20.72 23.63
CA ALA A 4 4.91 20.02 22.40
C ALA A 4 5.86 20.89 21.57
N LEU A 5 7.13 20.46 21.43
CA LEU A 5 8.11 21.11 20.58
C LEU A 5 8.05 20.50 19.17
N ARG A 6 7.56 21.27 18.20
CA ARG A 6 7.56 20.87 16.78
C ARG A 6 8.88 21.32 16.15
N ILE A 7 9.72 20.36 15.77
CA ILE A 7 11.02 20.62 15.12
C ILE A 7 10.92 20.25 13.64
N GLU A 8 11.39 21.14 12.78
CA GLU A 8 11.55 20.86 11.35
C GLU A 8 12.87 20.11 11.11
N THR A 9 12.83 19.04 10.32
CA THR A 9 14.00 18.19 10.03
C THR A 9 14.19 18.04 8.54
N LYS A 10 15.44 17.78 8.13
CA LYS A 10 15.83 17.49 6.75
C LYS A 10 16.35 16.07 6.65
N VAL A 11 15.85 15.32 5.67
CA VAL A 11 16.36 13.98 5.36
C VAL A 11 17.66 14.11 4.56
N LEU A 12 18.73 13.51 5.07
CA LEU A 12 20.04 13.47 4.43
C LEU A 12 20.22 12.15 3.64
N PRO A 13 21.20 12.08 2.71
CA PRO A 13 21.50 10.86 1.97
C PRO A 13 21.80 9.68 2.91
N GLY A 14 21.29 8.49 2.55
CA GLY A 14 21.43 7.28 3.37
C GLY A 14 20.42 7.17 4.51
N ASN A 15 19.24 7.79 4.37
CA ASN A 15 18.12 7.71 5.32
C ASN A 15 18.46 8.21 6.73
N LYS A 16 19.35 9.21 6.83
CA LYS A 16 19.71 9.83 8.11
C LYS A 16 18.84 11.04 8.38
N ILE A 17 18.42 11.21 9.63
CA ILE A 17 17.62 12.33 10.12
C ILE A 17 18.52 13.21 10.99
N GLU A 18 18.65 14.48 10.64
CA GLU A 18 19.36 15.49 11.45
C GLU A 18 18.35 16.43 12.10
N ILE A 19 18.47 16.64 13.41
CA ILE A 19 17.57 17.49 14.20
C ILE A 19 18.40 18.66 14.70
N THR A 20 18.07 19.88 14.26
CA THR A 20 18.67 21.11 14.78
C THR A 20 17.71 21.73 15.78
N LEU A 21 18.14 21.85 17.04
CA LEU A 21 17.39 22.54 18.08
C LEU A 21 17.66 24.05 17.98
N PRO A 22 16.63 24.91 18.11
CA PRO A 22 16.84 26.36 18.10
C PRO A 22 17.54 26.84 19.37
N ASP A 23 18.43 27.83 19.24
CA ASP A 23 19.27 28.34 20.33
C ASP A 23 18.46 28.87 21.54
N ASP A 24 17.22 29.33 21.32
CA ASP A 24 16.28 29.78 22.37
C ASP A 24 15.89 28.64 23.34
N THR A 25 15.87 27.39 22.86
CA THR A 25 15.50 26.23 23.68
C THR A 25 16.62 25.75 24.60
N LEU A 26 17.78 26.43 24.61
CA LEU A 26 18.93 26.19 25.50
C LEU A 26 18.66 26.61 26.95
N SER A 27 17.59 26.09 27.55
CA SER A 27 17.41 25.94 29.00
C SER A 27 17.38 24.47 29.42
N THR A 28 17.71 23.55 28.51
CA THR A 28 17.85 22.12 28.79
C THR A 28 19.25 21.89 29.35
N SER A 29 19.36 21.82 30.68
CA SER A 29 20.62 21.48 31.35
C SER A 29 21.25 20.24 30.73
N VAL A 30 22.57 20.27 30.53
CA VAL A 30 23.35 19.08 30.12
C VAL A 30 22.95 17.90 31.02
N GLY A 31 22.43 16.82 30.42
CA GLY A 31 21.95 15.64 31.13
C GLY A 31 20.43 15.48 31.24
N GLN A 32 19.61 16.38 30.66
CA GLN A 32 18.17 16.13 30.55
C GLN A 32 17.86 15.08 29.46
N THR A 33 17.05 14.09 29.83
CA THR A 33 16.46 13.14 28.91
C THR A 33 15.31 13.80 28.16
N ILE A 34 15.36 13.78 26.82
CA ILE A 34 14.28 14.26 25.96
C ILE A 34 13.60 13.11 25.24
N GLU A 35 12.28 13.20 25.05
CA GLU A 35 11.49 12.25 24.28
C GLU A 35 11.37 12.74 22.83
N VAL A 36 11.71 11.87 21.86
CA VAL A 36 11.63 12.16 20.43
C VAL A 36 10.62 11.22 19.79
N ILE A 37 9.57 11.79 19.21
CA ILE A 37 8.52 11.05 18.51
C ILE A 37 8.69 11.27 17.01
N VAL A 38 8.99 10.21 16.25
CA VAL A 38 9.09 10.25 14.79
C VAL A 38 7.84 9.63 14.20
N LEU A 39 7.04 10.44 13.51
CA LEU A 39 5.85 9.99 12.78
C LEU A 39 6.22 9.79 11.31
N ILE A 40 6.39 8.54 10.90
CA ILE A 40 6.60 8.19 9.50
C ILE A 40 5.22 7.96 8.87
N PRO A 41 4.80 8.75 7.86
CA PRO A 41 3.56 8.47 7.17
C PRO A 41 3.67 7.12 6.47
N GLU A 42 2.64 6.29 6.58
CA GLU A 42 2.55 5.09 5.74
C GLU A 42 2.60 5.52 4.28
N GLN A 43 3.59 5.04 3.55
CA GLN A 43 3.49 4.98 2.10
C GLN A 43 2.35 4.01 1.83
N LYS A 44 1.18 4.57 1.47
CA LYS A 44 0.15 3.79 0.81
C LYS A 44 0.85 3.17 -0.39
N THR A 45 1.12 1.87 -0.31
CA THR A 45 1.31 1.07 -1.50
C THR A 45 0.05 1.31 -2.28
N THR A 46 0.16 2.10 -3.35
CA THR A 46 -0.85 2.14 -4.39
C THR A 46 -0.85 0.72 -4.93
N ILE A 47 -1.66 -0.14 -4.32
CA ILE A 47 -2.17 -1.30 -5.01
C ILE A 47 -2.97 -0.64 -6.12
N GLU A 48 -2.35 -0.51 -7.29
CA GLU A 48 -3.06 -0.08 -8.48
C GLU A 48 -4.23 -1.06 -8.58
N GLU A 49 -5.44 -0.59 -8.26
CA GLU A 49 -6.65 -1.35 -8.48
C GLU A 49 -6.64 -1.70 -9.96
N GLN A 50 -6.31 -2.95 -10.26
CA GLN A 50 -6.25 -3.40 -11.63
C GLN A 50 -7.66 -3.21 -12.19
N SER A 51 -7.77 -2.28 -13.14
CA SER A 51 -9.03 -2.03 -13.82
C SER A 51 -9.53 -3.36 -14.37
N ILE A 52 -10.79 -3.72 -14.06
CA ILE A 52 -11.43 -4.93 -14.55
C ILE A 52 -11.31 -5.02 -16.08
N ILE A 53 -11.31 -3.87 -16.78
CA ILE A 53 -11.08 -3.79 -18.22
C ILE A 53 -9.70 -4.33 -18.62
N HIS A 54 -8.64 -3.94 -17.90
CA HIS A 54 -7.28 -4.41 -18.18
C HIS A 54 -7.15 -5.92 -17.95
N LEU A 55 -7.78 -6.44 -16.90
CA LEU A 55 -7.83 -7.87 -16.62
C LEU A 55 -8.57 -8.63 -17.74
N LEU A 56 -9.72 -8.11 -18.19
CA LEU A 56 -10.47 -8.70 -19.28
C LEU A 56 -9.67 -8.67 -20.59
N GLU A 57 -8.99 -7.58 -20.91
CA GLU A 57 -8.11 -7.51 -22.10
C GLU A 57 -7.00 -8.56 -22.06
N GLU A 58 -6.38 -8.77 -20.89
CA GLU A 58 -5.35 -9.78 -20.71
C GLU A 58 -5.89 -11.22 -20.90
N ILE A 59 -7.08 -11.50 -20.36
CA ILE A 59 -7.77 -12.78 -20.57
C ILE A 59 -8.06 -13.02 -22.06
N HIS A 60 -8.57 -12.01 -22.78
CA HIS A 60 -8.84 -12.12 -24.21
C HIS A 60 -7.57 -12.29 -25.05
N LYS A 61 -6.44 -11.67 -24.65
CA LYS A 61 -5.14 -11.90 -25.30
C LYS A 61 -4.68 -13.35 -25.14
N GLN A 62 -4.87 -13.93 -23.95
CA GLN A 62 -4.47 -15.32 -23.67
C GLN A 62 -5.41 -16.35 -24.32
N ARG A 63 -6.68 -15.99 -24.53
CA ARG A 63 -7.69 -16.85 -25.19
C ARG A 63 -8.36 -16.10 -26.36
N PRO A 64 -7.69 -16.03 -27.53
CA PRO A 64 -8.19 -15.28 -28.68
C PRO A 64 -9.42 -15.92 -29.32
N VAL A 65 -9.62 -17.23 -29.12
CA VAL A 65 -10.81 -17.96 -29.55
C VAL A 65 -11.68 -18.20 -28.32
N GLY A 66 -12.91 -17.70 -28.37
CA GLY A 66 -13.92 -17.98 -27.33
C GLY A 66 -14.22 -19.48 -27.24
N ARG A 67 -14.94 -19.89 -26.18
CA ARG A 67 -15.36 -21.29 -26.01
C ARG A 67 -16.30 -21.70 -27.15
N SER A 68 -16.19 -22.95 -27.60
CA SER A 68 -17.10 -23.46 -28.63
C SER A 68 -18.48 -23.74 -28.02
N LEU A 69 -19.52 -23.76 -28.85
CA LEU A 69 -20.89 -24.09 -28.39
C LEU A 69 -20.94 -25.50 -27.79
N GLU A 70 -20.16 -26.43 -28.32
CA GLU A 70 -20.07 -27.81 -27.84
C GLU A 70 -19.44 -27.90 -26.46
N GLU A 71 -18.43 -27.07 -26.17
CA GLU A 71 -17.80 -26.99 -24.84
C GLU A 71 -18.77 -26.40 -23.81
N ILE A 72 -19.49 -25.34 -24.18
CA ILE A 72 -20.50 -24.70 -23.31
C ILE A 72 -21.62 -25.71 -23.00
N ASN A 73 -22.11 -26.41 -24.02
CA ASN A 73 -23.16 -27.42 -23.84
C ASN A 73 -22.71 -28.59 -22.96
N ARG A 74 -21.43 -28.99 -23.06
CA ARG A 74 -20.87 -30.05 -22.21
C ARG A 74 -20.86 -29.64 -20.74
N ASP A 75 -20.41 -28.42 -20.44
CA ASP A 75 -20.35 -27.92 -19.07
C ASP A 75 -21.75 -27.76 -18.48
N LEU A 76 -22.71 -27.21 -19.24
CA LEU A 76 -24.10 -27.10 -18.80
C LEU A 76 -24.74 -28.47 -18.51
N GLN A 77 -24.42 -29.49 -19.31
CA GLN A 77 -24.91 -30.83 -19.06
C GLN A 77 -24.28 -31.43 -17.80
N ALA A 78 -22.97 -31.23 -17.58
CA ALA A 78 -22.28 -31.68 -16.37
C ALA A 78 -22.81 -31.00 -15.10
N GLU A 79 -23.12 -29.69 -15.17
CA GLU A 79 -23.76 -28.96 -14.07
C GLU A 79 -25.15 -29.53 -13.76
N ARG A 80 -25.95 -29.84 -14.79
CA ARG A 80 -27.28 -30.43 -14.62
C ARG A 80 -27.21 -31.83 -14.00
N ASP A 81 -26.31 -32.68 -14.49
CA ASP A 81 -26.12 -34.03 -13.97
C ASP A 81 -25.64 -34.03 -12.50
N ALA A 82 -24.91 -32.99 -12.09
CA ALA A 82 -24.47 -32.81 -10.70
C ALA A 82 -25.58 -32.36 -9.74
N TRP A 83 -26.69 -31.82 -10.24
CA TRP A 83 -27.85 -31.42 -9.43
C TRP A 83 -28.91 -32.52 -9.32
N ASP A 84 -28.92 -33.45 -10.27
CA ASP A 84 -29.84 -34.60 -10.30
C ASP A 84 -29.37 -35.78 -9.42
N ASN A 85 -28.27 -35.63 -8.67
CA ASN A 85 -27.68 -36.62 -7.76
C ASN A 85 -27.59 -36.10 -6.32
#